data_AF-A0A109N2N3-F1
#
_entry.id   AF-A0A109N2N3-F1
#
_cell.length_a   1.000
_cell.length_b   1.000
_cell.length_c   1.000
_cell.angle_alpha   90.00
_cell.angle_beta   90.00
_cell.angle_gamma   90.00
#
_symmetry.space_group_name_H-M   'P 1'
#
loop_
_entity.id
_entity.type
_entity.pdbx_description
1 polymer ?
#
loop_
_entity_poly.entity_id
_entity_poly.type
_entity_poly.pdbx_seq_one_letter_code
_entity_poly.pdbx_strand_id
1 'polypeptide(L)'
;MGKKKQPKFKLGDTVVITMYGTVGNITDIKFLDGAYVYEVNYSEGLYIEKTLQSINEYEGEILYQKEQINIEYKFLLGDLVQVDGYEQDYFKIIGYRTEIWRYKENAWEDVIYELSRISDSEWLEAHEEELTLIADAKRADGIIQKLGLLLSKKNNELAIIAKQNNPGKGERDMTMTKNEKKEMIDGLLDLYNDYCKLYEHFGDDEYRHIMKIALAKIEKAAEEIYPDHKKKQTK
;
A
#
# COMPACT_ATOMS: atom_id res chain seq x y z
N MET A 1 -43.72 -27.47 50.31
CA MET A 1 -43.99 -27.30 48.86
C MET A 1 -43.23 -26.07 48.39
N GLY A 2 -42.11 -26.24 47.67
CA GLY A 2 -41.32 -25.11 47.18
C GLY A 2 -42.10 -24.35 46.11
N LYS A 3 -42.18 -23.02 46.23
CA LYS A 3 -42.83 -22.14 45.25
C LYS A 3 -42.24 -22.47 43.86
N LYS A 4 -43.08 -22.90 42.92
CA LYS A 4 -42.70 -23.01 41.51
C LYS A 4 -42.16 -21.63 41.10
N LYS A 5 -40.95 -21.57 40.55
CA LYS A 5 -40.42 -20.35 39.95
C LYS A 5 -41.47 -19.85 38.95
N GLN A 6 -41.75 -18.55 38.95
CA GLN A 6 -42.62 -17.94 37.95
C GLN A 6 -41.76 -17.47 36.77
N PRO A 7 -42.28 -17.49 35.54
CA PRO A 7 -41.54 -16.94 34.40
C PRO A 7 -41.33 -15.44 34.59
N LYS A 8 -40.12 -14.95 34.31
CA LYS A 8 -39.80 -13.51 34.39
C LYS A 8 -40.56 -12.66 33.38
N PHE A 9 -40.73 -13.16 32.15
CA PHE A 9 -41.45 -12.48 31.07
C PHE A 9 -42.80 -13.15 30.77
N LYS A 10 -43.72 -12.38 30.17
CA LYS A 10 -45.07 -12.80 29.76
C LYS A 10 -45.22 -12.73 28.24
N LEU A 11 -46.23 -13.43 27.73
CA LEU A 11 -46.62 -13.34 26.32
C LEU A 11 -46.92 -11.88 25.94
N GLY A 12 -46.34 -11.43 24.83
CA GLY A 12 -46.47 -10.06 24.34
C GLY A 12 -45.47 -9.07 24.92
N ASP A 13 -44.67 -9.44 25.93
CA ASP A 13 -43.63 -8.53 26.44
C ASP A 13 -42.57 -8.28 25.36
N THR A 14 -42.15 -7.02 25.21
CA THR A 14 -41.05 -6.63 24.34
C THR A 14 -39.73 -6.78 25.08
N VAL A 15 -38.83 -7.59 24.53
CA VAL A 15 -37.54 -7.94 25.10
C VAL A 15 -36.41 -7.70 24.09
N VAL A 16 -35.21 -7.46 24.62
CA VAL A 16 -33.96 -7.44 23.87
C VAL A 16 -33.29 -8.79 24.04
N ILE A 17 -32.96 -9.44 22.92
CA ILE A 17 -32.13 -10.64 22.89
C ILE A 17 -30.68 -10.18 23.05
N THR A 18 -30.15 -10.29 24.27
CA THR A 18 -28.85 -9.70 24.65
C THR A 18 -27.67 -10.27 23.88
N MET A 19 -27.77 -11.50 23.36
CA MET A 19 -26.74 -12.11 22.53
C MET A 19 -26.57 -11.42 21.17
N TYR A 20 -27.62 -10.82 20.63
CA TYR A 20 -27.64 -10.26 19.27
C TYR A 20 -27.98 -8.77 19.23
N GLY A 21 -28.40 -8.18 20.37
CA GLY A 21 -28.86 -6.79 20.42
C GLY A 21 -30.16 -6.54 19.65
N THR A 22 -30.92 -7.59 19.34
CA THR A 22 -32.17 -7.50 18.57
C THR A 22 -33.38 -7.38 19.50
N VAL A 23 -34.39 -6.64 19.07
CA VAL A 23 -35.65 -6.46 19.82
C VAL A 23 -36.72 -7.40 19.26
N GLY A 24 -37.51 -8.00 20.14
CA GLY A 24 -38.64 -8.84 19.74
C GLY A 24 -39.68 -8.99 20.84
N ASN A 25 -40.80 -9.61 20.50
CA ASN A 25 -41.90 -9.88 21.43
C ASN A 25 -41.94 -11.36 21.81
N ILE A 26 -42.22 -11.66 23.07
CA ILE A 26 -42.43 -13.03 23.52
C ILE A 26 -43.70 -13.59 22.87
N THR A 27 -43.55 -14.64 22.05
CA THR A 27 -44.67 -15.29 21.35
C THR A 27 -45.10 -16.60 22.00
N ASP A 28 -44.20 -17.28 22.71
CA ASP A 28 -44.52 -18.50 23.46
C ASP A 28 -43.60 -18.67 24.68
N ILE A 29 -44.05 -19.43 25.70
CA ILE A 29 -43.30 -19.71 26.93
C ILE A 29 -43.41 -21.20 27.26
N LYS A 30 -42.28 -21.89 27.30
CA LYS A 30 -42.18 -23.33 27.61
C LYS A 30 -41.37 -23.55 28.88
N PHE A 31 -41.62 -24.65 29.59
CA PHE A 31 -40.82 -25.07 30.74
C PHE A 31 -40.07 -26.35 30.38
N LEU A 32 -38.75 -26.26 30.27
CA LEU A 32 -37.85 -27.36 29.89
C LEU A 32 -36.69 -27.44 30.89
N ASP A 33 -36.32 -28.65 31.31
CA ASP A 33 -35.18 -28.93 32.20
C ASP A 33 -35.10 -28.06 33.46
N GLY A 34 -36.25 -27.74 34.05
CA GLY A 34 -36.33 -26.95 35.28
C GLY A 34 -36.23 -25.43 35.08
N ALA A 35 -36.21 -24.95 33.84
CA ALA A 35 -36.14 -23.54 33.48
C ALA A 35 -37.27 -23.12 32.51
N TYR A 36 -37.61 -21.83 32.54
CA TYR A 36 -38.46 -21.24 31.51
C TYR A 36 -37.61 -20.85 30.31
N VAL A 37 -38.11 -21.21 29.13
CA VAL A 37 -37.58 -20.82 27.83
C VAL A 37 -38.67 -20.12 27.04
N TYR A 38 -38.25 -19.22 26.18
CA TYR A 38 -39.11 -18.23 25.55
C TYR A 38 -38.92 -18.28 24.03
N GLU A 39 -40.02 -18.29 23.31
CA GLU A 39 -40.02 -18.05 21.87
C GLU A 39 -40.18 -16.55 21.63
N VAL A 40 -39.39 -16.00 20.70
CA VAL A 40 -39.42 -14.57 20.36
C VAL A 40 -39.74 -14.42 18.87
N ASN A 41 -40.71 -13.56 18.53
CA ASN A 41 -41.14 -13.27 17.15
C ASN A 41 -41.46 -14.51 16.29
N TYR A 42 -42.06 -15.56 16.86
CA TYR A 42 -42.34 -16.82 16.14
C TYR A 42 -41.08 -17.47 15.54
N SER A 43 -39.91 -17.21 16.12
CA SER A 43 -38.67 -17.86 15.68
C SER A 43 -38.66 -19.33 16.06
N GLU A 44 -37.97 -20.15 15.26
CA GLU A 44 -37.82 -21.59 15.54
C GLU A 44 -36.95 -21.87 16.79
N GLY A 45 -36.21 -20.85 17.27
CA GLY A 45 -35.31 -20.96 18.42
C GLY A 45 -35.96 -20.59 19.75
N LEU A 46 -35.53 -21.25 20.82
CA LEU A 46 -35.94 -20.96 22.20
C LEU A 46 -34.82 -20.25 22.96
N TYR A 47 -35.16 -19.16 23.64
CA TYR A 47 -34.24 -18.34 24.42
C TYR A 47 -34.42 -18.62 25.91
N ILE A 48 -33.31 -18.72 26.63
CA ILE A 48 -33.32 -18.87 28.09
C ILE A 48 -33.44 -17.49 28.76
N GLU A 49 -34.05 -17.43 29.94
CA GLU A 49 -34.35 -16.17 30.63
C GLU A 49 -33.16 -15.19 30.76
N LYS A 50 -31.94 -15.72 30.95
CA LYS A 50 -30.71 -14.92 31.10
C LYS A 50 -30.25 -14.21 29.81
N THR A 51 -30.72 -14.65 28.64
CA THR A 51 -30.38 -14.03 27.34
C THR A 51 -31.41 -12.98 26.91
N LEU A 52 -32.38 -12.67 27.77
CA LEU A 52 -33.44 -11.72 27.50
C LEU A 52 -33.46 -10.62 28.57
N GLN A 53 -33.63 -9.38 28.12
CA GLN A 53 -33.79 -8.21 28.99
C GLN A 53 -35.04 -7.44 28.57
N SER A 54 -35.77 -6.88 29.53
CA SER A 54 -36.90 -6.00 29.21
C SER A 54 -36.40 -4.80 28.42
N ILE A 55 -37.10 -4.42 27.34
CA ILE A 55 -36.72 -3.24 26.53
C ILE A 55 -36.69 -1.96 27.38
N ASN A 56 -37.54 -1.88 28.40
CA ASN A 56 -37.62 -0.71 29.29
C ASN A 56 -36.45 -0.63 30.29
N GLU A 57 -35.79 -1.76 30.54
CA GLU A 57 -34.63 -1.88 31.44
C GLU A 57 -33.32 -1.98 30.66
N TYR A 58 -33.39 -2.02 29.33
CA TYR A 58 -32.23 -2.11 28.47
C TYR A 58 -31.66 -0.72 28.25
N GLU A 59 -30.66 -0.36 29.05
CA GLU A 59 -29.75 0.74 28.72
C GLU A 59 -28.89 0.30 27.54
N GLY A 60 -29.41 0.46 26.34
CA GLY A 60 -28.69 0.12 25.12
C GLY A 60 -27.46 1.00 24.98
N GLU A 61 -26.28 0.41 25.10
CA GLU A 61 -25.16 0.92 24.33
C GLU A 61 -25.54 0.79 22.86
N ILE A 62 -25.62 1.92 22.15
CA ILE A 62 -25.62 1.87 20.69
C ILE A 62 -24.29 1.23 20.34
N LEU A 63 -24.32 -0.08 20.09
CA LEU A 63 -23.24 -0.79 19.43
C LEU A 63 -23.24 -0.28 17.99
N TYR A 64 -22.74 0.94 17.80
CA TYR A 64 -22.04 1.23 16.56
C TYR A 64 -21.01 0.11 16.51
N GLN A 65 -21.23 -0.89 15.65
CA GLN A 65 -20.15 -1.78 15.27
C GLN A 65 -19.05 -0.84 14.82
N LYS A 66 -18.04 -0.66 15.68
CA LYS A 66 -16.87 0.12 15.32
C LYS A 66 -16.27 -0.69 14.18
N GLU A 67 -16.49 -0.24 12.95
CA GLU A 67 -15.83 -0.80 11.78
C GLU A 67 -14.33 -0.61 12.03
N GLN A 68 -13.64 -1.71 12.31
CA GLN A 68 -12.19 -1.74 12.37
C GLN A 68 -11.72 -2.08 10.98
N ILE A 69 -11.14 -1.09 10.30
CA ILE A 69 -10.52 -1.28 9.00
C ILE A 69 -9.05 -1.59 9.24
N ASN A 70 -8.64 -2.81 8.90
CA ASN A 70 -7.23 -3.21 8.89
C ASN A 70 -6.74 -3.17 7.44
N ILE A 71 -5.82 -2.24 7.15
CA ILE A 71 -5.21 -2.09 5.84
C ILE A 71 -3.79 -2.65 5.94
N GLU A 72 -3.48 -3.65 5.12
CA GLU A 72 -2.13 -4.19 4.99
C GLU A 72 -1.48 -3.64 3.72
N TYR A 73 -0.39 -2.91 3.88
CA TYR A 73 0.36 -2.36 2.75
C TYR A 73 1.43 -3.36 2.30
N LYS A 74 1.41 -3.69 1.02
CA LYS A 74 2.41 -4.60 0.41
C LYS A 74 3.80 -3.97 0.33
N PHE A 75 3.87 -2.65 0.16
CA PHE A 75 5.12 -1.92 0.05
C PHE A 75 5.19 -0.79 1.09
N LEU A 76 6.40 -0.47 1.54
CA LEU A 76 6.65 0.49 2.60
C LEU A 76 7.39 1.72 2.10
N LEU A 77 7.31 2.79 2.89
CA LEU A 77 8.05 4.02 2.62
C LEU A 77 9.54 3.73 2.49
N GLY A 78 10.11 4.17 1.38
CA GLY A 78 11.52 4.01 1.04
C GLY A 78 11.86 2.76 0.26
N ASP A 79 10.92 1.83 0.05
CA ASP A 79 11.13 0.67 -0.81
C ASP A 79 11.44 1.11 -2.25
N LEU A 80 12.31 0.35 -2.91
CA LEU A 80 12.63 0.51 -4.31
C LEU A 80 11.74 -0.43 -5.12
N VAL A 81 10.98 0.14 -6.05
CA VAL A 81 10.01 -0.57 -6.89
C VAL A 81 10.22 -0.25 -8.36
N GLN A 82 9.69 -1.13 -9.20
CA GLN A 82 9.53 -0.94 -10.63
C GLN A 82 8.04 -0.87 -10.96
N VAL A 83 7.68 0.00 -11.91
CA VAL A 83 6.30 0.20 -12.36
C VAL A 83 6.12 -0.39 -13.75
N ASP A 84 5.02 -1.11 -13.97
CA ASP A 84 4.66 -1.63 -15.29
C ASP A 84 4.56 -0.49 -16.32
N GLY A 85 5.15 -0.70 -17.50
CA GLY A 85 5.27 0.33 -18.54
C GLY A 85 6.46 1.29 -18.36
N TYR A 86 7.14 1.26 -17.21
CA TYR A 86 8.39 1.98 -16.93
C TYR A 86 9.54 1.01 -16.61
N GLU A 87 9.72 -0.03 -17.44
CA GLU A 87 10.69 -1.11 -17.22
C GLU A 87 12.17 -0.65 -17.15
N GLN A 88 12.45 0.57 -17.61
CA GLN A 88 13.78 1.17 -17.58
C GLN A 88 14.02 2.05 -16.34
N ASP A 89 12.96 2.44 -15.64
CA ASP A 89 13.01 3.35 -14.51
C ASP A 89 12.74 2.62 -13.19
N TYR A 90 13.31 3.17 -12.13
CA TYR A 90 13.13 2.69 -10.78
C TYR A 90 12.64 3.84 -9.93
N PHE A 91 11.81 3.50 -8.97
CA PHE A 91 11.10 4.46 -8.16
C PHE A 91 11.25 4.11 -6.69
N LYS A 92 11.38 5.14 -5.87
CA LYS A 92 11.30 5.02 -4.42
C LYS A 92 9.88 5.33 -4.00
N ILE A 93 9.32 4.52 -3.12
CA ILE A 93 8.03 4.82 -2.50
C ILE A 93 8.23 5.97 -1.51
N ILE A 94 7.52 7.07 -1.72
CA ILE A 94 7.59 8.27 -0.88
C ILE A 94 6.30 8.53 -0.14
N GLY A 95 5.20 7.89 -0.55
CA GLY A 95 3.88 8.03 0.06
C GLY A 95 2.96 6.90 -0.40
N TYR A 96 1.84 6.76 0.29
CA TYR A 96 0.72 5.94 -0.17
C TYR A 96 -0.56 6.43 0.50
N ARG A 97 -1.68 6.24 -0.18
CA ARG A 97 -3.02 6.52 0.33
C ARG A 97 -3.94 5.34 0.05
N THR A 98 -4.91 5.17 0.94
CA THR A 98 -6.00 4.21 0.74
C THR A 98 -7.29 4.96 0.57
N GLU A 99 -7.99 4.70 -0.53
CA GLU A 99 -9.28 5.28 -0.83
C GLU A 99 -10.35 4.23 -0.54
N ILE A 100 -11.30 4.57 0.34
CA ILE A 100 -12.33 3.66 0.81
C ILE A 100 -13.69 4.28 0.51
N TRP A 101 -14.47 3.59 -0.30
CA TRP A 101 -15.83 3.98 -0.64
C TRP A 101 -16.80 3.01 0.01
N ARG A 102 -17.81 3.56 0.68
CA ARG A 102 -18.90 2.81 1.30
C ARG A 102 -20.24 3.34 0.79
N TYR A 103 -21.01 2.44 0.21
CA TYR A 103 -22.37 2.66 -0.26
C TYR A 103 -23.31 1.70 0.47
N LYS A 104 -24.62 1.91 0.34
CA LYS A 104 -25.64 1.09 0.99
C LYS A 104 -25.51 -0.42 0.68
N GLU A 105 -25.01 -0.77 -0.50
CA GLU A 105 -24.92 -2.14 -0.99
C GLU A 105 -23.53 -2.53 -1.49
N ASN A 106 -22.58 -1.59 -1.56
CA ASN A 106 -21.27 -1.81 -2.16
C ASN A 106 -20.17 -1.15 -1.35
N ALA A 107 -18.98 -1.73 -1.39
CA ALA A 107 -17.79 -1.21 -0.76
C ALA A 107 -16.60 -1.44 -1.69
N TRP A 108 -15.74 -0.44 -1.81
CA TRP A 108 -14.52 -0.50 -2.62
C TRP A 108 -13.36 0.01 -1.77
N GLU A 109 -12.18 -0.57 -1.99
CA GLU A 109 -10.93 -0.20 -1.35
C GLU A 109 -9.85 -0.25 -2.42
N ASP A 110 -9.07 0.83 -2.52
CA ASP A 110 -7.95 0.93 -3.45
C ASP A 110 -6.75 1.55 -2.75
N VAL A 111 -5.55 1.06 -3.08
CA VAL A 111 -4.28 1.53 -2.51
C VAL A 111 -3.43 2.10 -3.62
N ILE A 112 -3.14 3.39 -3.49
CA ILE A 112 -2.37 4.16 -4.46
C ILE A 112 -1.05 4.55 -3.83
N TYR A 113 0.05 4.21 -4.50
CA TYR A 113 1.39 4.54 -4.06
C TYR A 113 1.89 5.79 -4.78
N GLU A 114 2.53 6.67 -4.02
CA GLU A 114 3.23 7.85 -4.52
C GLU A 114 4.72 7.53 -4.61
N LEU A 115 5.27 7.77 -5.79
CA LEU A 115 6.59 7.32 -6.20
C LEU A 115 7.45 8.51 -6.61
N SER A 116 8.75 8.41 -6.35
CA SER A 116 9.75 9.33 -6.89
C SER A 116 10.78 8.57 -7.70
N ARG A 117 10.95 8.94 -8.97
CA ARG A 117 11.91 8.30 -9.86
C ARG A 117 13.34 8.60 -9.40
N ILE A 118 14.19 7.57 -9.38
CA ILE A 118 15.56 7.70 -8.90
C ILE A 118 16.44 8.60 -9.81
N SER A 119 16.12 8.73 -11.10
CA SER A 119 16.95 9.49 -12.05
C SER A 119 16.85 11.01 -11.90
N ASP A 120 15.64 11.51 -11.70
CA ASP A 120 15.30 12.94 -11.82
C ASP A 120 14.35 13.41 -10.70
N SER A 121 13.97 12.52 -9.79
CA SER A 121 12.97 12.76 -8.75
C SER A 121 11.57 13.08 -9.29
N GLU A 122 11.27 12.75 -10.56
CA GLU A 122 9.94 12.90 -11.13
C GLU A 122 8.93 12.07 -10.33
N TRP A 123 7.76 12.66 -10.11
CA TRP A 123 6.72 12.07 -9.30
C TRP A 123 5.75 11.25 -10.17
N LEU A 124 5.32 10.11 -9.65
CA LEU A 124 4.36 9.21 -10.30
C LEU A 124 3.42 8.58 -9.27
N GLU A 125 2.17 8.36 -9.66
CA GLU A 125 1.22 7.51 -8.93
C GLU A 125 1.03 6.19 -9.67
N ALA A 126 0.95 5.11 -8.91
CA ALA A 126 0.68 3.77 -9.43
C ALA A 126 -0.13 2.96 -8.43
N HIS A 127 -0.94 2.04 -8.95
CA HIS A 127 -1.71 1.10 -8.13
C HIS A 127 -0.82 -0.04 -7.64
N GLU A 128 -1.22 -0.70 -6.55
CA GLU A 128 -0.46 -1.82 -5.98
C GLU A 128 -0.17 -2.94 -6.99
N GLU A 129 -1.08 -3.18 -7.92
CA GLU A 129 -0.98 -4.23 -8.95
C GLU A 129 0.09 -3.94 -10.00
N GLU A 130 0.43 -2.66 -10.22
CA GLU A 130 1.39 -2.20 -11.23
C GLU A 130 2.83 -2.21 -10.71
N LEU A 131 3.03 -2.57 -9.43
CA LEU A 131 4.31 -2.47 -8.74
C LEU A 131 4.97 -3.82 -8.51
N THR A 132 6.27 -3.83 -8.78
CA THR A 132 7.18 -4.94 -8.45
C THR A 132 8.25 -4.46 -7.46
N LEU A 133 8.37 -5.13 -6.31
CA LEU A 133 9.41 -4.84 -5.33
C LEU A 133 10.78 -5.25 -5.88
N ILE A 134 11.72 -4.32 -5.85
CA ILE A 134 13.13 -4.57 -6.22
C ILE A 134 13.97 -4.71 -4.96
N ALA A 135 13.79 -3.81 -3.99
CA ALA A 135 14.50 -3.86 -2.71
C ALA A 135 13.72 -3.18 -1.59
N ASP A 136 13.84 -3.72 -0.39
CA ASP A 136 13.31 -3.08 0.83
C ASP A 136 14.01 -1.73 1.11
N ALA A 137 13.38 -0.88 1.91
CA ALA A 137 13.92 0.44 2.26
C ALA A 137 15.35 0.40 2.86
N LYS A 138 15.72 -0.68 3.57
CA LYS A 138 17.06 -0.80 4.18
C LYS A 138 18.15 -1.02 3.13
N ARG A 139 17.84 -1.80 2.09
CA ARG A 139 18.74 -2.11 0.98
C ARG A 139 18.66 -1.09 -0.13
N ALA A 140 17.49 -0.47 -0.32
CA ALA A 140 17.23 0.56 -1.31
C ALA A 140 18.23 1.70 -1.22
N ASP A 141 18.49 2.23 -0.01
CA ASP A 141 19.46 3.31 0.17
C ASP A 141 20.88 2.91 -0.24
N GLY A 142 21.29 1.65 -0.03
CA GLY A 142 22.58 1.13 -0.47
C GLY A 142 22.68 1.02 -1.99
N ILE A 143 21.60 0.58 -2.64
CA ILE A 143 21.49 0.52 -4.11
C ILE A 143 21.50 1.93 -4.69
N ILE A 144 20.67 2.83 -4.17
CA ILE A 144 20.57 4.23 -4.56
C ILE A 144 21.90 4.95 -4.33
N GLN A 145 22.59 4.72 -3.21
CA GLN A 145 23.90 5.33 -2.95
C GLN A 145 24.96 4.78 -3.90
N LYS A 146 24.98 3.49 -4.23
CA LYS A 146 25.91 2.97 -5.24
C LYS A 146 25.60 3.60 -6.60
N LEU A 147 24.34 3.59 -7.04
CA LEU A 147 23.87 4.28 -8.25
C LEU A 147 24.27 5.77 -8.23
N GLY A 148 24.08 6.42 -7.09
CA GLY A 148 24.37 7.81 -6.81
C GLY A 148 25.86 8.10 -6.81
N LEU A 149 26.72 7.25 -6.25
CA LEU A 149 28.18 7.37 -6.31
C LEU A 149 28.70 7.24 -7.74
N LEU A 150 28.06 6.40 -8.55
CA LEU A 150 28.37 6.26 -9.98
C LEU A 150 27.98 7.50 -10.77
N LEU A 151 26.88 8.17 -10.37
CA LEU A 151 26.47 9.47 -10.90
C LEU A 151 27.26 10.64 -10.26
N SER A 152 27.80 10.48 -9.05
CA SER A 152 28.38 11.54 -8.20
C SER A 152 29.90 11.51 -8.10
N LYS A 153 30.61 10.79 -8.96
CA LYS A 153 32.09 10.91 -9.10
C LYS A 153 32.59 12.33 -9.45
N LYS A 154 31.73 13.36 -9.40
CA LYS A 154 32.12 14.76 -9.54
C LYS A 154 31.72 15.71 -8.40
N ASN A 155 31.00 15.30 -7.35
CA ASN A 155 30.47 16.27 -6.38
C ASN A 155 30.97 16.02 -4.95
N ASN A 156 32.28 16.18 -4.72
CA ASN A 156 32.85 16.24 -3.38
C ASN A 156 32.56 17.56 -2.62
N GLU A 157 31.55 18.35 -3.02
CA GLU A 157 31.25 19.65 -2.37
C GLU A 157 29.78 19.87 -1.97
N LEU A 158 28.83 18.96 -2.25
CA LEU A 158 27.41 19.20 -1.95
C LEU A 158 26.91 18.59 -0.63
N ALA A 159 27.79 18.04 0.19
CA ALA A 159 27.49 17.48 1.51
C ALA A 159 27.02 18.51 2.58
N ILE A 160 26.64 19.74 2.19
CA ILE A 160 26.25 20.81 3.14
C ILE A 160 24.79 21.28 3.01
N ILE A 161 24.05 20.95 1.95
CA ILE A 161 22.71 21.53 1.72
C ILE A 161 21.57 20.62 2.26
N ALA A 162 21.81 19.93 3.37
CA ALA A 162 20.76 19.27 4.16
C ALA A 162 20.12 20.22 5.20
N LYS A 163 20.24 21.55 5.02
CA LYS A 163 19.60 22.54 5.89
C LYS A 163 19.08 23.71 5.06
N GLN A 164 17.80 23.67 4.72
CA GLN A 164 16.81 24.72 5.05
C GLN A 164 15.58 24.62 4.13
N ASN A 165 14.42 24.62 4.78
CA ASN A 165 13.11 24.82 4.19
C ASN A 165 13.09 26.00 3.22
N ASN A 166 12.64 25.78 1.98
CA ASN A 166 11.53 26.53 1.38
C ASN A 166 11.10 25.93 0.04
N PRO A 167 9.78 25.81 -0.23
CA PRO A 167 9.26 25.50 -1.55
C PRO A 167 9.16 26.80 -2.35
N GLY A 168 9.89 26.91 -3.46
CA GLY A 168 9.68 28.01 -4.39
C GLY A 168 10.90 28.39 -5.21
N LYS A 169 10.76 28.20 -6.52
CA LYS A 169 11.54 28.78 -7.64
C LYS A 169 12.88 28.13 -7.98
N GLY A 170 12.89 27.51 -9.15
CA GLY A 170 13.98 27.64 -10.09
C GLY A 170 14.45 26.34 -10.72
N GLU A 171 13.63 25.72 -11.56
CA GLU A 171 14.15 24.88 -12.65
C GLU A 171 15.06 25.75 -13.51
N ARG A 172 16.36 25.67 -13.24
CA ARG A 172 17.38 25.96 -14.24
C ARG A 172 17.76 24.62 -14.82
N ASP A 173 17.20 24.31 -15.98
CA ASP A 173 17.72 23.27 -16.87
C ASP A 173 19.22 23.52 -17.09
N MET A 174 20.07 22.83 -16.33
CA MET A 174 21.49 22.72 -16.66
C MET A 174 21.61 21.65 -17.74
N THR A 175 21.43 22.05 -18.98
CA THR A 175 21.65 21.17 -20.14
C THR A 175 23.11 20.69 -20.12
N MET A 176 23.33 19.42 -19.78
CA MET A 176 24.68 18.83 -19.76
C MET A 176 25.35 18.97 -21.13
N THR A 177 26.63 19.32 -21.15
CA THR A 177 27.39 19.43 -22.40
C THR A 177 27.62 18.05 -23.03
N LYS A 178 27.81 18.02 -24.35
CA LYS A 178 28.00 16.77 -25.12
C LYS A 178 29.18 15.92 -24.61
N ASN A 179 30.22 16.55 -24.06
CA ASN A 179 31.36 15.83 -23.47
C ASN A 179 31.03 15.23 -22.10
N GLU A 180 30.28 15.94 -21.26
CA GLU A 180 29.85 15.42 -19.96
C GLU A 180 28.92 14.21 -20.11
N LYS A 181 28.04 14.23 -21.12
CA LYS A 181 27.19 13.08 -21.42
C LYS A 181 27.99 11.86 -21.93
N LYS A 182 29.13 12.06 -22.61
CA LYS A 182 30.02 10.97 -23.03
C LYS A 182 30.75 10.35 -21.83
N GLU A 183 31.27 11.18 -20.93
CA GLU A 183 31.90 10.71 -19.69
C GLU A 183 30.91 9.93 -18.81
N MET A 184 29.64 10.37 -18.78
CA MET A 184 28.55 9.65 -18.13
C MET A 184 28.31 8.27 -18.77
N ILE A 185 28.27 8.19 -20.11
CA ILE A 185 28.13 6.91 -20.83
C ILE A 185 29.28 5.97 -20.50
N ASP A 186 30.53 6.45 -20.52
CA ASP A 186 31.70 5.63 -20.21
C ASP A 186 31.63 5.07 -18.77
N GLY A 187 31.24 5.90 -17.79
CA GLY A 187 31.06 5.46 -16.41
C GLY A 187 29.93 4.44 -16.23
N LEU A 188 28.85 4.55 -17.00
CA LEU A 188 27.75 3.58 -17.00
C LEU A 188 28.14 2.27 -17.69
N LEU A 189 28.99 2.31 -18.72
CA LEU A 189 29.53 1.12 -19.38
C LEU A 189 30.46 0.35 -18.44
N ASP A 190 31.30 1.04 -17.68
CA ASP A 190 32.13 0.44 -16.64
C ASP A 190 31.27 -0.25 -15.57
N LEU A 191 30.21 0.44 -15.12
CA LEU A 191 29.25 -0.12 -14.17
C LEU A 191 28.60 -1.40 -14.68
N TYR A 192 28.12 -1.37 -15.92
CA TYR A 192 27.51 -2.51 -16.56
C TYR A 192 28.46 -3.70 -16.59
N ASN A 193 29.71 -3.47 -16.99
CA ASN A 193 30.73 -4.50 -17.10
C ASN A 193 31.10 -5.09 -15.73
N ASP A 194 31.17 -4.28 -14.68
CA ASP A 194 31.46 -4.75 -13.33
C ASP A 194 30.32 -5.59 -12.75
N TYR A 195 29.08 -5.14 -12.92
CA TYR A 195 27.91 -5.91 -12.45
C TYR A 195 27.63 -7.14 -13.30
N CYS A 196 28.02 -7.15 -14.58
CA CYS A 196 28.02 -8.35 -15.42
C CYS A 196 28.92 -9.44 -14.80
N LYS A 197 30.14 -9.08 -14.40
CA LYS A 197 31.07 -10.02 -13.73
C LYS A 197 30.53 -10.48 -12.37
N LEU A 198 29.91 -9.58 -11.60
CA LEU A 198 29.30 -9.96 -10.32
C LEU A 198 28.12 -10.92 -10.53
N TYR A 199 27.27 -10.67 -11.55
CA TYR A 199 26.18 -11.56 -11.91
C TYR A 199 26.70 -12.94 -12.36
N GLU A 200 27.73 -12.99 -13.18
CA GLU A 200 28.37 -14.24 -13.60
C GLU A 200 28.96 -15.03 -12.42
N HIS A 201 29.49 -14.34 -11.41
CA HIS A 201 30.13 -14.98 -10.26
C HIS A 201 29.16 -15.39 -9.15
N PHE A 202 28.09 -14.64 -8.92
CA PHE A 202 27.20 -14.81 -7.77
C PHE A 202 25.76 -15.17 -8.14
N GLY A 203 25.33 -14.91 -9.38
CA GLY A 203 24.01 -15.30 -9.90
C GLY A 203 22.82 -14.55 -9.29
N ASP A 204 23.04 -13.46 -8.57
CA ASP A 204 21.98 -12.68 -7.91
C ASP A 204 21.25 -11.78 -8.92
N ASP A 205 19.93 -11.91 -9.00
CA ASP A 205 19.09 -11.11 -9.88
C ASP A 205 19.19 -9.61 -9.57
N GLU A 206 19.53 -9.18 -8.34
CA GLU A 206 19.78 -7.75 -8.04
C GLU A 206 20.87 -7.15 -8.94
N TYR A 207 21.91 -7.92 -9.29
CA TYR A 207 22.97 -7.46 -10.20
C TYR A 207 22.46 -7.27 -11.63
N ARG A 208 21.57 -8.16 -12.07
CA ARG A 208 20.91 -8.06 -13.38
C ARG A 208 20.05 -6.81 -13.47
N HIS A 209 19.38 -6.42 -12.38
CA HIS A 209 18.61 -5.16 -12.32
C HIS A 209 19.52 -3.94 -12.47
N ILE A 210 20.66 -3.92 -11.79
CA ILE A 210 21.64 -2.83 -11.90
C ILE A 210 22.25 -2.73 -13.31
N MET A 211 22.51 -3.87 -13.96
CA MET A 211 22.93 -3.90 -15.37
C MET A 211 21.88 -3.31 -16.31
N LYS A 212 20.60 -3.65 -16.11
CA LYS A 212 19.50 -3.08 -16.91
C LYS A 212 19.40 -1.55 -16.72
N ILE A 213 19.58 -1.06 -15.49
CA ILE A 213 19.61 0.39 -15.19
C ILE A 213 20.73 1.08 -15.96
N ALA A 214 21.94 0.51 -15.92
CA ALA A 214 23.08 1.06 -16.63
C ALA A 214 22.78 1.17 -18.13
N LEU A 215 22.25 0.11 -18.74
CA LEU A 215 21.90 0.08 -20.16
C LEU A 215 20.86 1.13 -20.54
N ALA A 216 19.75 1.22 -19.80
CA ALA A 216 18.69 2.20 -20.06
C ALA A 216 19.23 3.65 -20.02
N LYS A 217 20.07 3.96 -19.04
CA LYS A 217 20.68 5.30 -18.92
C LYS A 217 21.69 5.57 -20.05
N ILE A 218 22.43 4.55 -20.49
CA ILE A 218 23.32 4.65 -21.65
C ILE A 218 22.50 4.92 -22.91
N GLU A 219 21.39 4.20 -23.13
CA GLU A 219 20.51 4.39 -24.30
C GLU A 219 19.95 5.80 -24.35
N LYS A 220 19.35 6.28 -23.26
CA LYS A 220 18.80 7.64 -23.19
C LYS A 220 19.86 8.72 -23.40
N ALA A 221 21.02 8.59 -22.75
CA ALA A 221 22.13 9.54 -22.94
C ALA A 221 22.70 9.48 -24.37
N ALA A 222 22.75 8.29 -24.98
CA ALA A 222 23.24 8.10 -26.33
C ALA A 222 22.29 8.66 -27.38
N GLU A 223 20.97 8.49 -27.23
CA GLU A 223 19.95 9.08 -28.12
C GLU A 223 20.03 10.61 -28.15
N GLU A 224 20.33 11.24 -27.00
CA GLU A 224 20.50 12.69 -26.91
C GLU A 224 21.82 13.21 -27.52
N ILE A 225 22.89 12.42 -27.49
CA ILE A 225 24.22 12.78 -28.05
C ILE A 225 24.31 12.45 -29.56
N TYR A 226 23.64 11.38 -29.97
CA TYR A 226 23.66 10.79 -31.30
C TYR A 226 22.22 10.59 -31.82
N PRO A 227 21.43 11.66 -32.00
CA PRO A 227 20.09 11.53 -32.57
C PRO A 227 20.20 10.90 -33.96
N ASP A 228 19.53 9.77 -34.15
CA ASP A 228 19.71 8.92 -35.31
C ASP A 228 19.34 9.66 -36.62
N HIS A 229 20.29 9.75 -37.55
CA HIS A 229 20.11 10.31 -38.89
C HIS A 229 19.33 9.36 -39.84
N LYS A 230 18.60 8.37 -39.32
CA LYS A 230 17.85 7.37 -40.12
C LYS A 230 16.40 7.73 -40.45
N LYS A 231 16.12 9.02 -40.71
CA LYS A 231 14.88 9.45 -41.40
C LYS A 231 15.14 10.42 -42.56
N LYS A 232 16.13 10.17 -43.42
CA LYS A 232 16.23 10.81 -44.74
C LYS A 232 16.90 9.91 -45.78
N GLN A 233 16.32 8.75 -46.07
CA GLN A 233 16.44 8.13 -47.40
C GLN A 233 15.13 7.43 -47.75
N THR A 234 14.13 8.22 -48.13
CA THR A 234 13.07 7.77 -49.03
C THR A 234 12.78 8.94 -49.96
N LYS A 235 13.41 8.89 -51.13
CA LYS A 235 12.98 9.58 -52.34
C LYS A 235 13.04 8.54 -53.45
#